data_AF-A0AB39VDB5-F1
#
_entry.id   AF-A0AB39VDB5-F1
#
_cell.length_a   1.000
_cell.length_b   1.000
_cell.length_c   1.000
_cell.angle_alpha   90.00
_cell.angle_beta   90.00
_cell.angle_gamma   90.00
#
_symmetry.space_group_name_H-M   'P 1'
#
loop_
_entity.id
_entity.type
_entity.pdbx_description
1 polymer ?
#
loop_
_entity_poly.entity_id
_entity_poly.type
_entity_poly.pdbx_seq_one_letter_code
_entity_poly.pdbx_strand_id
1 'polypeptide(L)'
;MNVMTAEEKETEDAEEELEILLENIELKVYKVPFQGNSQWDVIFNNEITKVSVWDQEFLKKLHAGEILLSSQDIFIVDMREVKEKDKVKYYILKVQEVKRLENIKIY
;
A
#
# COMPACT_ATOMS: atom_id res chain seq x y z
N MET A 1 35.07 -50.19 -6.74
CA MET A 1 35.55 -49.07 -7.58
C MET A 1 34.50 -48.82 -8.64
N ASN A 2 33.93 -47.64 -8.88
CA ASN A 2 33.90 -46.36 -8.18
C ASN A 2 32.49 -45.81 -8.53
N VAL A 3 31.68 -45.50 -7.53
CA VAL A 3 31.44 -44.14 -6.97
C VAL A 3 30.52 -43.30 -7.85
N MET A 4 29.41 -42.93 -7.21
CA MET A 4 28.33 -42.05 -7.63
C MET A 4 28.82 -40.77 -8.31
N THR A 5 28.11 -40.34 -9.34
CA THR A 5 27.98 -38.93 -9.74
C THR A 5 26.49 -38.63 -9.63
N ALA A 6 26.04 -38.27 -8.42
CA ALA A 6 25.97 -36.89 -7.94
C ALA A 6 24.92 -36.12 -8.76
N GLU A 7 23.74 -36.04 -8.17
CA GLU A 7 22.64 -35.16 -8.52
C GLU A 7 23.16 -33.72 -8.70
N GLU A 8 23.14 -33.22 -9.92
CA GLU A 8 23.07 -31.77 -10.15
C GLU A 8 21.60 -31.40 -10.20
N LYS A 9 20.97 -31.33 -9.01
CA LYS A 9 19.82 -30.47 -8.81
C LYS A 9 20.36 -29.04 -8.84
N GLU A 10 20.32 -28.41 -10.02
CA GLU A 10 20.27 -26.96 -10.10
C GLU A 10 18.96 -26.53 -9.43
N THR A 11 18.99 -26.33 -8.11
CA THR A 11 17.99 -25.52 -7.44
C THR A 11 18.28 -24.09 -7.87
N GLU A 12 17.61 -23.64 -8.93
CA GLU A 12 17.32 -22.23 -9.15
C GLU A 12 16.76 -21.71 -7.82
N ASP A 13 17.53 -20.86 -7.13
CA ASP A 13 17.06 -20.07 -6.00
C ASP A 13 15.93 -19.17 -6.54
N ALA A 14 14.71 -19.70 -6.54
CA ALA A 14 13.51 -18.91 -6.74
C ALA A 14 13.43 -17.94 -5.56
N GLU A 15 13.95 -16.73 -5.75
CA GLU A 15 13.85 -15.65 -4.77
C GLU A 15 12.37 -15.40 -4.50
N GLU A 16 11.89 -15.89 -3.35
CA GLU A 16 10.47 -15.84 -2.99
C GLU A 16 10.03 -14.39 -2.78
N GLU A 17 9.33 -13.83 -3.77
CA GLU A 17 8.52 -12.64 -3.59
C GLU A 17 7.41 -12.98 -2.60
N LEU A 18 7.45 -12.37 -1.42
CA LEU A 18 6.44 -12.60 -0.39
C LEU A 18 5.38 -11.50 -0.49
N GLU A 19 4.15 -11.91 -0.76
CA GLU A 19 3.00 -11.03 -0.85
C GLU A 19 2.07 -11.24 0.35
N ILE A 20 1.70 -10.15 1.01
CA ILE A 20 0.75 -10.16 2.14
C ILE A 20 -0.44 -9.28 1.77
N LEU A 21 -1.64 -9.84 1.93
CA LEU A 21 -2.87 -9.08 1.88
C LEU A 21 -3.19 -8.55 3.27
N LEU A 22 -3.40 -7.25 3.37
CA LEU A 22 -3.75 -6.54 4.60
C LEU A 22 -5.12 -5.89 4.41
N GLU A 23 -6.13 -6.40 5.09
CA GLU A 23 -7.52 -5.94 4.95
C GLU A 23 -7.88 -4.90 6.03
N ASN A 24 -8.75 -3.95 5.67
CA ASN A 24 -9.29 -2.94 6.60
C ASN A 24 -8.23 -2.15 7.39
N ILE A 25 -7.12 -1.81 6.74
CA ILE A 25 -6.01 -1.05 7.34
C ILE A 25 -6.35 0.44 7.40
N GLU A 26 -6.04 1.08 8.53
CA GLU A 26 -6.13 2.53 8.68
C GLU A 26 -4.86 3.21 8.17
N LEU A 27 -5.01 4.14 7.23
CA LEU A 27 -3.93 4.98 6.70
C LEU A 27 -4.31 6.45 6.89
N LYS A 28 -3.42 7.26 7.46
CA LYS A 28 -3.68 8.72 7.52
C LYS A 28 -3.06 9.41 6.31
N VAL A 29 -3.76 10.39 5.76
CA VAL A 29 -3.22 11.21 4.68
C VAL A 29 -2.08 12.06 5.23
N TYR A 30 -0.84 11.82 4.80
CA TYR A 30 0.27 12.72 5.13
C TYR A 30 0.22 13.96 4.24
N LYS A 31 0.20 13.74 2.92
CA LYS A 31 0.09 14.80 1.92
C LYS A 31 -0.80 14.33 0.78
N VAL A 32 -1.86 15.09 0.49
CA VAL A 32 -2.72 14.83 -0.67
C VAL A 32 -1.90 15.14 -1.94
N PRO A 33 -1.65 14.16 -2.83
CA PRO A 33 -1.06 14.48 -4.11
C PRO A 33 -2.11 15.19 -4.97
N PHE A 34 -1.75 16.36 -5.51
CA PHE A 34 -2.59 17.06 -6.47
C PHE A 34 -2.47 16.37 -7.84
N GLN A 35 -3.63 16.07 -8.44
CA GLN A 35 -3.88 15.73 -9.84
C GLN A 35 -3.00 14.60 -10.45
N GLY A 36 -3.61 13.43 -10.67
CA GLY A 36 -3.12 12.43 -11.63
C GLY A 36 -2.11 11.41 -11.12
N ASN A 37 -1.51 11.62 -9.94
CA ASN A 37 -0.51 10.71 -9.40
C ASN A 37 -1.17 9.62 -8.54
N SER A 38 -0.86 8.35 -8.85
CA SER A 38 -1.24 7.19 -8.05
C SER A 38 -0.29 6.90 -6.90
N GLN A 39 0.87 7.59 -6.81
CA GLN A 39 1.83 7.42 -5.72
C GLN A 39 1.63 8.46 -4.62
N TRP A 40 1.33 8.01 -3.41
CA TRP A 40 0.87 8.82 -2.30
C TRP A 40 1.79 8.62 -1.09
N ASP A 41 2.03 9.68 -0.33
CA ASP A 41 2.66 9.59 0.99
C ASP A 41 1.55 9.52 2.05
N VAL A 42 1.53 8.46 2.84
CA VAL A 42 0.57 8.22 3.93
C VAL A 42 1.31 7.95 5.24
N ILE A 43 0.61 8.06 6.37
CA ILE A 43 1.11 7.58 7.65
C ILE A 43 0.58 6.16 7.87
N PHE A 44 1.48 5.20 7.97
CA PHE A 44 1.20 3.80 8.30
C PHE A 44 2.16 3.38 9.42
N ASN A 45 1.65 2.77 10.50
CA ASN A 45 2.46 2.39 11.67
C ASN A 45 3.33 3.52 12.25
N ASN A 46 2.81 4.76 12.25
CA ASN A 46 3.48 5.99 12.68
C ASN A 46 4.69 6.42 11.81
N GLU A 47 4.87 5.83 10.63
CA GLU A 47 5.91 6.18 9.67
C GLU A 47 5.31 6.74 8.38
N ILE A 48 6.05 7.61 7.69
CA ILE A 48 5.67 8.08 6.36
C ILE A 48 6.01 6.99 5.35
N THR A 49 4.98 6.44 4.73
CA THR A 49 5.06 5.32 3.81
C THR A 49 4.56 5.73 2.44
N LYS A 50 5.33 5.37 1.39
CA LYS A 50 4.91 5.52 0.01
C LYS A 50 4.02 4.36 -0.40
N VAL A 51 2.82 4.68 -0.89
CA VAL A 51 1.84 3.70 -1.36
C VAL A 51 1.44 4.01 -2.80
N SER A 52 1.18 2.98 -3.59
CA SER A 52 0.58 3.11 -4.92
C SER A 52 -0.90 2.80 -4.86
N VAL A 53 -1.76 3.73 -5.28
CA VAL A 53 -3.21 3.54 -5.33
C VAL A 53 -3.60 2.86 -6.63
N TRP A 54 -4.14 1.66 -6.53
CA TRP A 54 -4.62 0.87 -7.67
C TRP A 54 -6.15 0.89 -7.81
N ASP A 55 -6.87 1.38 -6.80
CA ASP A 55 -8.30 1.59 -6.86
C ASP A 55 -8.67 2.66 -7.91
N GLN A 56 -8.97 2.20 -9.13
CA GLN A 56 -9.28 3.06 -10.27
C GLN A 56 -10.61 3.79 -10.09
N GLU A 57 -11.58 3.21 -9.39
CA GLU A 57 -12.88 3.86 -9.17
C GLU A 57 -12.70 5.04 -8.20
N PHE A 58 -11.98 4.83 -7.11
CA PHE A 58 -11.64 5.88 -6.16
C PHE A 58 -10.85 7.02 -6.82
N LEU A 59 -9.81 6.69 -7.61
CA LEU A 59 -9.04 7.70 -8.34
C LEU A 59 -9.90 8.50 -9.32
N LYS A 60 -10.85 7.86 -10.01
CA LYS A 60 -11.80 8.56 -10.91
C LYS A 60 -12.69 9.54 -10.14
N LYS A 61 -13.27 9.13 -9.01
CA LYS A 61 -14.13 9.99 -8.18
C LYS A 61 -13.35 11.15 -7.58
N LEU A 62 -12.12 10.90 -7.14
CA LEU A 62 -11.21 11.94 -6.67
C LEU A 62 -10.89 12.96 -7.78
N HIS A 63 -10.57 12.51 -8.98
CA HIS A 63 -10.29 13.39 -10.12
C HIS A 63 -11.51 14.16 -10.61
N ALA A 64 -12.71 13.58 -10.50
CA ALA A 64 -13.97 14.25 -10.80
C ALA A 64 -14.36 15.30 -9.73
N GLY A 65 -13.64 15.36 -8.60
CA GLY A 65 -13.98 16.24 -7.48
C GLY A 65 -15.17 15.74 -6.64
N GLU A 66 -15.62 14.51 -6.85
CA GLU A 66 -16.68 13.87 -6.06
C GLU A 66 -16.18 13.52 -4.64
N ILE A 67 -14.87 13.28 -4.50
CA ILE A 67 -14.19 13.07 -3.22
C ILE A 67 -13.24 14.23 -2.99
N LEU A 68 -13.33 14.86 -1.82
CA LEU A 68 -12.43 15.94 -1.39
C LEU A 68 -11.59 15.46 -0.21
N LEU A 69 -10.28 15.41 -0.42
CA LEU A 69 -9.31 14.95 0.57
C LEU A 69 -8.62 16.11 1.28
N SER A 70 -8.27 15.85 2.53
CA SER A 70 -7.49 16.71 3.40
C SER A 70 -6.47 15.86 4.17
N SER A 71 -5.46 16.51 4.75
CA SER A 71 -4.50 15.84 5.64
C SER A 71 -5.11 15.37 6.97
N GLN A 72 -6.38 15.69 7.23
CA GLN A 72 -7.13 15.22 8.39
C GLN A 72 -7.93 13.94 8.10
N ASP A 73 -7.90 13.46 6.86
CA ASP A 73 -8.64 12.28 6.45
C ASP A 73 -7.83 11.00 6.74
N ILE A 74 -8.58 9.96 7.11
CA ILE A 74 -8.12 8.60 7.40
C ILE A 74 -8.82 7.68 6.40
N PHE A 75 -8.05 6.86 5.71
CA PHE A 75 -8.55 5.83 4.83
C PHE A 75 -8.65 4.50 5.56
N ILE A 76 -9.75 3.80 5.35
CA ILE A 76 -9.85 2.37 5.61
C ILE A 76 -9.66 1.68 4.25
N VAL A 77 -8.61 0.88 4.12
CA VAL A 77 -8.21 0.29 2.83
C VAL A 77 -7.92 -1.19 2.94
N ASP A 78 -8.07 -1.88 1.81
CA ASP A 78 -7.39 -3.14 1.59
C ASP A 78 -6.10 -2.85 0.82
N MET A 79 -4.97 -3.38 1.33
CA MET A 79 -3.63 -3.09 0.85
C MET A 79 -2.87 -4.40 0.59
N ARG A 80 -2.02 -4.38 -0.43
CA ARG A 80 -1.01 -5.42 -0.68
C ARG A 80 0.36 -4.92 -0.22
N GLU A 81 1.02 -5.70 0.60
CA GLU A 81 2.44 -5.55 0.93
C GLU A 81 3.23 -6.56 0.11
N VAL A 82 4.23 -6.09 -0.63
CA VAL A 82 5.13 -6.93 -1.45
C VAL A 82 6.54 -6.74 -0.94
N LYS A 83 7.17 -7.83 -0.48
CA LYS A 83 8.55 -7.85 -0.01
C LYS A 83 9.45 -8.43 -1.09
N GLU A 84 10.37 -7.60 -1.58
CA GLU A 84 11.40 -7.95 -2.56
C GLU A 84 12.77 -7.72 -1.94
N LYS A 85 13.48 -8.77 -1.51
CA LYS A 85 14.83 -8.70 -0.90
C LYS A 85 14.97 -7.65 0.22
N ASP A 86 15.33 -6.42 -0.17
CA ASP A 86 15.61 -5.28 0.71
C ASP A 86 14.58 -4.15 0.58
N LYS A 87 13.46 -4.38 -0.12
CA LYS A 87 12.43 -3.38 -0.40
C LYS A 87 11.06 -3.91 -0.02
N VAL A 88 10.27 -3.02 0.57
CA VAL A 88 8.84 -3.25 0.80
C VAL A 88 8.06 -2.26 -0.04
N LYS A 89 7.12 -2.76 -0.83
CA LYS A 89 6.20 -1.95 -1.64
C LYS A 89 4.79 -2.15 -1.15
N TYR A 90 4.02 -1.06 -1.17
CA TYR A 90 2.65 -1.03 -0.70
C TYR A 90 1.71 -0.57 -1.80
N TYR A 91 0.61 -1.30 -1.96
CA TYR A 91 -0.40 -1.02 -2.98
C TYR A 91 -1.79 -0.98 -2.36
N ILE A 92 -2.45 0.17 -2.39
CA ILE A 92 -3.86 0.28 -2.00
C ILE A 92 -4.69 -0.34 -3.11
N LEU A 93 -5.29 -1.49 -2.82
CA LEU A 93 -6.14 -2.23 -3.76
C LEU A 93 -7.54 -1.63 -3.82
N LYS A 94 -8.07 -1.24 -2.66
CA LYS A 94 -9.41 -0.69 -2.53
C LYS A 94 -9.51 0.27 -1.35
N VAL A 95 -10.15 1.42 -1.56
CA VAL A 95 -10.54 2.34 -0.48
C VAL A 95 -11.97 2.01 -0.07
N GLN A 96 -12.12 1.44 1.13
CA GLN A 96 -13.43 1.04 1.67
C GLN A 96 -14.17 2.25 2.24
N GLU A 97 -13.45 3.11 2.97
CA GLU A 97 -14.03 4.26 3.67
C GLU A 97 -13.03 5.41 3.77
N VAL A 98 -13.53 6.64 3.77
CA VAL A 98 -12.77 7.85 4.10
C VAL A 98 -13.42 8.50 5.33
N LYS A 99 -12.71 8.49 6.46
CA LYS A 99 -13.13 9.13 7.71
C LYS A 99 -12.40 10.46 7.87
N ARG A 100 -13.09 11.49 8.33
CA ARG A 100 -12.46 12.76 8.71
C ARG A 100 -12.28 12.80 10.21
N LEU A 101 -11.08 13.14 10.69
CA LEU A 101 -10.91 13.50 12.09
C LEU A 101 -11.69 14.79 12.34
N GLU A 102 -12.93 14.66 12.83
CA GLU A 102 -13.68 15.82 13.31
C GLU A 102 -12.88 16.45 14.44
N ASN A 103 -12.56 17.75 14.29
CA ASN A 103 -11.84 18.51 15.31
C ASN A 103 -12.52 18.29 16.66
N ILE A 104 -11.84 17.60 17.58
CA ILE A 104 -12.16 17.67 19.00
C ILE A 104 -12.06 19.15 19.35
N LYS A 105 -13.21 19.78 19.62
CA LYS A 105 -13.25 21.13 20.18
C LYS A 105 -12.48 21.10 21.50
N ILE A 106 -11.29 21.68 21.52
CA ILE A 106 -10.62 22.03 22.77
C ILE A 106 -11.36 23.27 23.27
N TYR A 107 -12.17 23.08 24.31
CA TYR A 107 -12.87 24.15 25.03
C TYR A 107 -11.88 24.98 25.86
#